data_AF-A0A2N2EFT2-F1
#
_entry.id   AF-A0A2N2EFT2-F1
#
_cell.length_a   1.000
_cell.length_b   1.000
_cell.length_c   1.000
_cell.angle_alpha   90.00
_cell.angle_beta   90.00
_cell.angle_gamma   90.00
#
_symmetry.space_group_name_H-M   'P 1'
#
loop_
_entity.id
_entity.type
_entity.pdbx_description
1 polymer ?
#
loop_
_entity_poly.entity_id
_entity_poly.type
_entity_poly.pdbx_seq_one_letter_code
_entity_poly.pdbx_strand_id
1 'polypeptide(L)'
;MNMDTIRKIFINCLFILPFFQGLYFCHEAIGFTVIFLVLLIGCLVLKKGIKIEKSINSMVLLMLPLLYFIAALYGIDKGMALIGAFKVFTYTVFFLLYTQLYTQSFRERLLNSIIYSAIITALLGVIAYFFTPLERLLIQDNRLGGVFQYANTYGLFCIVALILIIRKKEKKLLEIWGSVLLIIAVILTFSRGILLIGAVVVAIAWFLDKENRVKQGTSLLSGIVIGCTFVKGFGLNEVSTRVSESALHSSEWLTRLIYYKDAYHIIKKFPFGIGYDGYSFVQRTYQTGSNYFVKYVHSNILQYALDIGIIGAILVSIYFISNLVFNKMDGHLKLIFITIVGHGLIDFDFEFPVVFIILIIIIGIQENQIITFSKMWRIPVLCAIALTSICLYLFCATALNYYEQYERASELYPYYTEAKMKYLLQGDGITYEGFLLSHEITEQNKYALEAVVYERDYVYSTKDYEHATFYAKKTMNLNPLNIKHVEVYSDILLEWFQEAMKRNDKETAQFCLEEMNKIPDYLDKLAKERNTDYNIKNKVSLKMTELLIRNYQIANESYSELKDN
;
A
#
# COMPACT_ATOMS: atom_id res chain seq x y z
N MET A 1 13.83 -29.19 -18.72
CA MET A 1 14.54 -27.99 -18.21
C MET A 1 15.65 -28.45 -17.27
N ASN A 2 16.87 -27.91 -17.34
CA ASN A 2 17.96 -28.24 -16.40
C ASN A 2 18.15 -27.13 -15.34
N MET A 3 18.99 -27.36 -14.32
CA MET A 3 19.18 -26.40 -13.22
C MET A 3 19.73 -25.04 -13.68
N ASP A 4 20.58 -25.02 -14.71
CA ASP A 4 21.15 -23.76 -15.21
C ASP A 4 20.14 -22.94 -16.00
N THR A 5 19.26 -23.60 -16.76
CA THR A 5 18.10 -22.94 -17.38
C THR A 5 17.21 -22.29 -16.31
N ILE A 6 16.90 -23.01 -15.22
CA ILE A 6 16.10 -22.45 -14.12
C ILE A 6 16.78 -21.20 -13.53
N ARG A 7 18.09 -21.28 -13.26
CA ARG A 7 18.85 -20.12 -12.74
C ARG A 7 18.80 -18.93 -13.68
N LYS A 8 18.94 -19.14 -15.00
CA LYS A 8 18.84 -18.07 -16.01
C LYS A 8 17.45 -17.43 -16.01
N ILE A 9 16.39 -18.25 -16.01
CA ILE A 9 15.02 -17.75 -15.96
C ILE A 9 14.81 -16.92 -14.67
N PHE A 10 15.24 -17.43 -13.52
CA PHE A 10 15.09 -16.71 -12.25
C PHE A 10 15.82 -15.36 -12.21
N ILE A 11 17.04 -15.28 -12.76
CA ILE A 11 17.78 -14.02 -12.88
C ILE A 11 17.03 -13.04 -13.78
N ASN A 12 16.48 -13.51 -14.91
CA ASN A 12 15.70 -12.69 -15.82
C ASN A 12 14.39 -12.23 -15.18
N CYS A 13 13.72 -13.09 -14.40
CA CYS A 13 12.55 -12.69 -13.61
C CYS A 13 12.92 -11.54 -12.67
N LEU A 14 14.01 -11.64 -11.91
CA LEU A 14 14.46 -10.57 -11.02
C LEU A 14 14.75 -9.25 -11.76
N PHE A 15 15.32 -9.34 -12.97
CA PHE A 15 15.57 -8.17 -13.80
C PHE A 15 14.27 -7.44 -14.19
N ILE A 16 13.22 -8.19 -14.52
CA ILE A 16 11.96 -7.62 -15.01
C ILE A 16 10.98 -7.20 -13.90
N LEU A 17 11.10 -7.70 -12.66
CA LEU A 17 10.11 -7.39 -11.61
C LEU A 17 9.85 -5.87 -11.43
N PRO A 18 10.88 -4.99 -11.44
CA PRO A 18 10.65 -3.54 -11.33
C PRO A 18 9.71 -2.98 -12.40
N PHE A 19 9.69 -3.56 -13.61
CA PHE A 19 8.90 -3.10 -14.75
C PHE A 19 7.39 -3.39 -14.60
N PHE A 20 7.03 -4.27 -13.67
CA PHE A 20 5.65 -4.57 -13.27
C PHE A 20 5.31 -3.79 -12.00
N GLN A 21 5.47 -2.46 -12.04
CA GLN A 21 5.22 -1.54 -10.93
C GLN A 21 5.77 -1.99 -9.56
N GLY A 22 6.95 -2.64 -9.54
CA GLY A 22 7.53 -3.19 -8.31
C GLY A 22 6.68 -4.28 -7.63
N LEU A 23 5.77 -4.90 -8.37
CA LEU A 23 4.72 -5.86 -7.98
C LEU A 23 3.69 -5.27 -7.01
N TYR A 24 3.46 -3.96 -7.07
CA TYR A 24 2.52 -3.27 -6.19
C TYR A 24 1.10 -3.85 -6.30
N PHE A 25 0.65 -4.16 -7.51
CA PHE A 25 -0.68 -4.71 -7.73
C PHE A 25 -0.71 -6.22 -7.45
N CYS A 26 -1.83 -6.69 -6.86
CA CYS A 26 -1.98 -8.10 -6.46
C CYS A 26 -1.84 -9.07 -7.64
N HIS A 27 -2.37 -8.72 -8.82
CA HIS A 27 -2.28 -9.58 -10.00
C HIS A 27 -0.82 -9.78 -10.45
N GLU A 28 0.03 -8.76 -10.36
CA GLU A 28 1.44 -8.88 -10.70
C GLU A 28 2.18 -9.76 -9.69
N ALA A 29 2.01 -9.50 -8.39
CA ALA A 29 2.64 -10.28 -7.33
C ALA A 29 2.23 -11.77 -7.38
N ILE A 30 0.92 -12.04 -7.53
CA ILE A 30 0.39 -13.40 -7.62
C ILE A 30 0.81 -14.06 -8.94
N GLY A 31 0.83 -13.33 -10.05
CA GLY A 31 1.33 -13.81 -11.33
C GLY A 31 2.80 -14.25 -11.27
N PHE A 32 3.66 -13.46 -10.63
CA PHE A 32 5.05 -13.88 -10.39
C PHE A 32 5.17 -15.02 -9.38
N THR A 33 4.26 -15.13 -8.41
CA THR A 33 4.17 -16.29 -7.52
C THR A 33 3.92 -17.57 -8.30
N VAL A 34 3.02 -17.57 -9.30
CA VAL A 34 2.81 -18.70 -10.22
C VAL A 34 4.13 -19.08 -10.92
N ILE A 35 4.85 -18.10 -11.47
CA ILE A 35 6.14 -18.35 -12.14
C ILE A 35 7.14 -18.97 -11.15
N PHE A 36 7.27 -18.43 -9.94
CA PHE A 36 8.19 -18.96 -8.93
C PHE A 36 7.80 -20.36 -8.46
N LEU A 37 6.51 -20.67 -8.32
CA LEU A 37 6.04 -22.01 -7.99
C LEU A 37 6.38 -23.02 -9.10
N VAL A 38 6.19 -22.66 -10.36
CA VAL A 38 6.56 -23.52 -11.50
C VAL A 38 8.07 -23.80 -11.52
N LEU A 39 8.89 -22.78 -11.30
CA LEU A 39 10.35 -22.95 -11.19
C LEU A 39 10.75 -23.79 -9.97
N LEU A 40 10.05 -23.63 -8.84
CA LEU A 40 10.26 -24.42 -7.62
C LEU A 40 9.90 -25.89 -7.84
N ILE A 41 8.76 -26.19 -8.48
CA ILE A 41 8.38 -27.56 -8.88
C ILE A 41 9.49 -28.16 -9.76
N GLY A 42 9.99 -27.42 -10.75
CA GLY A 42 11.12 -27.83 -11.58
C GLY A 42 12.37 -28.19 -10.75
N CYS A 43 12.72 -27.36 -9.76
CA CYS A 43 13.84 -27.63 -8.85
C CYS A 43 13.63 -28.92 -8.04
N LEU A 44 12.44 -29.09 -7.45
CA LEU A 44 12.11 -30.22 -6.59
C LEU A 44 12.14 -31.55 -7.36
N VAL A 45 11.61 -31.56 -8.59
CA VAL A 45 11.58 -32.74 -9.46
C VAL A 45 13.00 -33.11 -9.92
N LEU A 46 13.79 -32.13 -10.36
CA LEU A 46 15.16 -32.38 -10.85
C LEU A 46 16.09 -32.86 -9.74
N LYS A 47 15.97 -32.30 -8.52
CA LYS A 47 16.83 -32.64 -7.38
C LYS A 47 16.33 -33.81 -6.56
N LYS A 48 15.06 -34.21 -6.72
CA LYS A 48 14.38 -35.23 -5.89
C LYS A 48 14.56 -34.97 -4.38
N GLY A 49 14.57 -33.71 -3.99
CA GLY A 49 14.72 -33.28 -2.60
C GLY A 49 14.46 -31.78 -2.44
N ILE A 50 14.26 -31.36 -1.20
CA ILE A 50 14.06 -29.95 -0.83
C ILE A 50 15.16 -29.51 0.14
N LYS A 51 15.71 -28.31 -0.10
CA LYS A 51 16.62 -27.61 0.80
C LYS A 51 15.84 -26.62 1.65
N ILE A 52 16.04 -26.63 2.96
CA ILE A 52 15.46 -25.65 3.88
C ILE A 52 16.59 -25.10 4.75
N GLU A 53 16.69 -23.79 4.85
CA GLU A 53 17.61 -23.13 5.78
C GLU A 53 17.00 -23.19 7.20
N LYS A 54 17.78 -23.63 8.19
CA LYS A 54 17.38 -23.67 9.61
C LYS A 54 17.83 -22.40 10.32
N SER A 55 17.29 -21.26 9.90
CA SER A 55 17.59 -19.97 10.50
C SER A 55 16.33 -19.27 11.01
N ILE A 56 16.52 -18.27 11.87
CA ILE A 56 15.43 -17.38 12.29
C ILE A 56 14.80 -16.65 11.09
N ASN A 57 15.58 -16.39 10.04
CA ASN A 57 15.08 -15.77 8.81
C ASN A 57 14.07 -16.69 8.12
N SER A 58 14.41 -17.97 7.98
CA SER A 58 13.53 -18.95 7.36
C SER A 58 12.25 -19.14 8.18
N MET A 59 12.36 -19.18 9.51
CA MET A 59 11.21 -19.26 10.41
C MET A 59 10.25 -18.08 10.19
N VAL A 60 10.76 -16.84 10.23
CA VAL A 60 9.91 -15.65 10.05
C VAL A 60 9.31 -15.61 8.65
N LEU A 61 10.09 -15.87 7.60
CA LEU A 61 9.61 -15.85 6.21
C LEU A 61 8.56 -16.93 5.90
N LEU A 62 8.56 -18.04 6.65
CA LEU A 62 7.53 -19.08 6.56
C LEU A 62 6.29 -18.76 7.41
N MET A 63 6.48 -18.16 8.59
CA MET A 63 5.39 -17.79 9.49
C MET A 63 4.63 -16.53 9.04
N LEU A 64 5.29 -15.59 8.37
CA LEU A 64 4.68 -14.35 7.91
C LEU A 64 3.43 -14.56 7.05
N PRO A 65 3.47 -15.31 5.92
CA PRO A 65 2.25 -15.56 5.14
C PRO A 65 1.21 -16.36 5.93
N LEU A 66 1.64 -17.26 6.84
CA LEU A 66 0.73 -18.03 7.68
C LEU A 66 -0.11 -17.11 8.59
N LEU A 67 0.51 -16.07 9.16
CA LEU A 67 -0.22 -15.06 9.94
C LEU A 67 -1.21 -14.27 9.08
N TYR A 68 -0.86 -13.96 7.83
CA TYR A 68 -1.80 -13.34 6.89
C TYR A 68 -2.97 -14.29 6.54
N PHE A 69 -2.72 -15.58 6.32
CA PHE A 69 -3.77 -16.57 6.10
C PHE A 69 -4.68 -16.73 7.34
N ILE A 70 -4.12 -16.68 8.54
CA ILE A 70 -4.88 -16.68 9.80
C ILE A 70 -5.72 -15.41 9.90
N ALA A 71 -5.15 -14.24 9.59
CA ALA A 71 -5.88 -12.97 9.57
C ALA A 71 -7.03 -12.97 8.56
N ALA A 72 -6.92 -13.69 7.44
CA ALA A 72 -8.00 -13.82 6.47
C ALA A 72 -9.27 -14.52 7.02
N LEU A 73 -9.17 -15.24 8.15
CA LEU A 73 -10.33 -15.90 8.77
C LEU A 73 -11.24 -14.91 9.53
N TYR A 74 -10.68 -13.82 10.06
CA TYR A 74 -11.38 -12.84 10.91
C TYR A 74 -11.21 -11.39 10.47
N GLY A 75 -10.42 -11.12 9.43
CA GLY A 75 -10.19 -9.79 8.90
C GLY A 75 -11.51 -9.07 8.56
N ILE A 76 -11.46 -7.74 8.58
CA ILE A 76 -12.63 -6.89 8.32
C ILE A 76 -13.26 -7.22 6.97
N ASP A 77 -12.40 -7.53 6.00
CA ASP A 77 -12.80 -8.06 4.71
C ASP A 77 -12.03 -9.35 4.43
N LYS A 78 -12.71 -10.50 4.54
CA LYS A 78 -12.08 -11.82 4.40
C LYS A 78 -11.53 -12.06 3.00
N GLY A 79 -12.24 -11.57 1.98
CA GLY A 79 -11.85 -11.79 0.59
C GLY A 79 -10.62 -10.97 0.20
N MET A 80 -10.59 -9.69 0.58
CA MET A 80 -9.40 -8.86 0.42
C MET A 80 -8.23 -9.38 1.24
N ALA A 81 -8.47 -9.82 2.48
CA ALA A 81 -7.44 -10.40 3.33
C ALA A 81 -6.78 -11.65 2.72
N LEU A 82 -7.57 -12.52 2.07
CA LEU A 82 -7.05 -13.70 1.38
C LEU A 82 -6.17 -13.33 0.17
N ILE A 83 -6.61 -12.36 -0.65
CA ILE A 83 -5.79 -11.84 -1.77
C ILE A 83 -4.45 -11.30 -1.23
N GLY A 84 -4.50 -10.52 -0.15
CA GLY A 84 -3.31 -9.99 0.51
C GLY A 84 -2.36 -11.07 1.04
N ALA A 85 -2.90 -12.14 1.62
CA ALA A 85 -2.10 -13.28 2.05
C ALA A 85 -1.32 -13.91 0.89
N PHE A 86 -1.92 -14.05 -0.29
CA PHE A 86 -1.23 -14.51 -1.49
C PHE A 86 -0.25 -13.48 -2.08
N LYS A 87 -0.53 -12.17 -1.95
CA LYS A 87 0.46 -11.12 -2.29
C LYS A 87 1.72 -11.27 -1.44
N VAL A 88 1.59 -11.43 -0.12
CA VAL A 88 2.72 -11.63 0.82
C VAL A 88 3.38 -12.99 0.63
N PHE A 89 2.62 -14.02 0.25
CA PHE A 89 3.14 -15.36 -0.04
C PHE A 89 4.21 -15.37 -1.15
N THR A 90 4.21 -14.36 -2.03
CA THR A 90 5.28 -14.13 -3.03
C THR A 90 6.67 -14.17 -2.40
N TYR A 91 6.85 -13.59 -1.21
CA TYR A 91 8.15 -13.57 -0.49
C TYR A 91 8.62 -14.96 -0.12
N THR A 92 7.69 -15.77 0.36
CA THR A 92 7.98 -17.12 0.85
C THR A 92 8.32 -18.06 -0.29
N VAL A 93 7.56 -17.99 -1.40
CA VAL A 93 7.88 -18.77 -2.60
C VAL A 93 9.21 -18.33 -3.20
N PHE A 94 9.45 -17.02 -3.29
CA PHE A 94 10.75 -16.49 -3.73
C PHE A 94 11.89 -17.02 -2.86
N PHE A 95 11.76 -16.93 -1.53
CA PHE A 95 12.77 -17.40 -0.58
C PHE A 95 13.03 -18.91 -0.70
N LEU A 96 11.99 -19.72 -0.80
CA LEU A 96 12.11 -21.17 -0.97
C LEU A 96 12.82 -21.53 -2.28
N LEU A 97 12.46 -20.87 -3.38
CA LEU A 97 13.12 -21.03 -4.68
C LEU A 97 14.59 -20.56 -4.63
N TYR A 98 14.84 -19.40 -4.01
CA TYR A 98 16.18 -18.87 -3.83
C TYR A 98 17.07 -19.84 -3.05
N THR A 99 16.55 -20.42 -1.96
CA THR A 99 17.22 -21.46 -1.16
C THR A 99 17.55 -22.70 -2.00
N GLN A 100 16.66 -23.11 -2.93
CA GLN A 100 16.96 -24.23 -3.82
C GLN A 100 18.11 -23.93 -4.78
N LEU A 101 18.21 -22.69 -5.25
CA LEU A 101 19.15 -22.29 -6.30
C LEU A 101 20.48 -21.75 -5.76
N TYR A 102 20.54 -21.46 -4.47
CA TYR A 102 21.61 -20.70 -3.83
C TYR A 102 23.01 -21.27 -4.09
N THR A 103 23.89 -20.36 -4.52
CA THR A 103 25.35 -20.41 -4.42
C THR A 103 25.82 -18.97 -4.26
N GLN A 104 26.99 -18.74 -3.66
CA GLN A 104 27.55 -17.38 -3.56
C GLN A 104 27.68 -16.69 -4.94
N SER A 105 28.13 -17.42 -5.97
CA SER A 105 28.21 -16.90 -7.34
C SER A 105 26.85 -16.58 -7.96
N PHE A 106 25.79 -17.29 -7.57
CA PHE A 106 24.44 -17.02 -8.02
C PHE A 106 23.88 -15.76 -7.36
N ARG A 107 24.12 -15.56 -6.06
CA ARG A 107 23.75 -14.34 -5.34
C ARG A 107 24.36 -13.10 -5.98
N GLU A 108 25.66 -13.11 -6.30
CA GLU A 108 26.30 -11.98 -6.98
C GLU A 108 25.70 -11.70 -8.37
N ARG A 109 25.24 -12.73 -9.09
CA ARG A 109 24.50 -12.51 -10.35
C ARG A 109 23.13 -11.86 -10.14
N LEU A 110 22.42 -12.20 -9.07
CA LEU A 110 21.16 -11.54 -8.71
C LEU A 110 21.37 -10.07 -8.33
N LEU A 111 22.42 -9.77 -7.54
CA LEU A 111 22.80 -8.39 -7.22
C LEU A 111 23.13 -7.58 -8.48
N ASN A 112 23.85 -8.17 -9.44
CA ASN A 112 24.08 -7.52 -10.74
C ASN A 112 22.79 -7.30 -11.54
N SER A 113 21.82 -8.23 -11.45
CA SER A 113 20.51 -8.07 -12.10
C SER A 113 19.77 -6.82 -11.60
N ILE A 114 19.81 -6.58 -10.29
CA ILE A 114 19.25 -5.37 -9.66
C ILE A 114 19.93 -4.11 -10.21
N ILE A 115 21.27 -4.10 -10.28
CA ILE A 115 22.04 -2.96 -10.84
C ILE A 115 21.60 -2.66 -12.28
N TYR A 116 21.60 -3.65 -13.16
CA TYR A 116 21.31 -3.43 -14.57
C TYR A 116 19.84 -3.05 -14.80
N SER A 117 18.91 -3.62 -14.02
CA SER A 117 17.50 -3.22 -14.06
C SER A 117 17.36 -1.74 -13.68
N ALA A 118 18.00 -1.30 -12.59
CA ALA A 118 17.97 0.10 -12.16
C ALA A 118 18.60 1.08 -13.16
N ILE A 119 19.71 0.69 -13.81
CA ILE A 119 20.32 1.54 -14.84
C ILE A 119 19.37 1.72 -16.03
N ILE A 120 18.70 0.66 -16.46
CA ILE A 120 17.78 0.70 -17.60
C ILE A 120 16.53 1.51 -17.26
N THR A 121 15.97 1.35 -16.07
CA THR A 121 14.81 2.15 -15.64
C THR A 121 15.19 3.63 -15.46
N ALA A 122 16.38 3.94 -14.96
CA ALA A 122 16.88 5.32 -14.88
C ALA A 122 17.05 5.94 -16.27
N LEU A 123 17.59 5.20 -17.24
CA LEU A 123 17.68 5.65 -18.62
C LEU A 123 16.30 5.94 -19.22
N LEU A 124 15.34 5.02 -19.06
CA LEU A 124 13.96 5.23 -19.51
C LEU A 124 13.31 6.45 -18.83
N GLY A 125 13.60 6.67 -17.55
CA GLY A 125 13.12 7.84 -16.82
C GLY A 125 13.66 9.17 -17.34
N VAL A 126 14.93 9.22 -17.77
CA VAL A 126 15.49 10.42 -18.42
C VAL A 126 14.88 10.60 -19.82
N ILE A 127 14.74 9.53 -20.60
CA ILE A 127 14.12 9.57 -21.93
C ILE A 127 12.66 10.02 -21.86
N ALA A 128 11.95 9.72 -20.77
CA ALA A 128 10.54 10.09 -20.58
C ALA A 128 10.29 11.60 -20.73
N TYR A 129 11.25 12.45 -20.34
CA TYR A 129 11.16 13.91 -20.49
C TYR A 129 11.22 14.39 -21.95
N PHE A 130 11.58 13.52 -22.88
CA PHE A 130 11.63 13.81 -24.32
C PHE A 130 10.54 13.07 -25.11
N PHE A 131 9.78 12.18 -24.48
CA PHE A 131 8.85 11.28 -25.17
C PHE A 131 7.55 11.09 -24.39
N THR A 132 6.48 11.75 -24.86
CA THR A 132 5.19 11.86 -24.18
C THR A 132 4.55 10.53 -23.74
N PRO A 133 4.61 9.43 -24.52
CA PRO A 133 4.07 8.14 -24.05
C PRO A 133 4.79 7.61 -22.80
N LEU A 134 6.10 7.80 -22.69
CA LEU A 134 6.87 7.41 -21.52
C LEU A 134 6.67 8.39 -20.36
N GLU A 135 6.51 9.68 -20.65
CA GLU A 135 6.17 10.71 -19.67
C GLU A 135 4.94 10.32 -18.85
N ARG A 136 3.83 9.98 -19.53
CA ARG A 136 2.55 9.57 -18.90
C ARG A 136 2.67 8.32 -18.03
N LEU A 137 3.62 7.44 -18.34
CA LEU A 137 3.82 6.17 -17.64
C LEU A 137 4.78 6.30 -16.44
N LEU A 138 5.80 7.15 -16.54
CA LEU A 138 6.94 7.17 -15.60
C LEU A 138 6.99 8.44 -14.73
N ILE A 139 6.24 9.48 -15.06
CA ILE A 139 6.19 10.74 -14.33
C ILE A 139 4.78 10.93 -13.76
N GLN A 140 4.69 10.99 -12.44
CA GLN A 140 3.45 11.19 -11.69
C GLN A 140 3.56 12.50 -10.91
N ASP A 141 2.57 13.38 -11.02
CA ASP A 141 2.55 14.68 -10.34
C ASP A 141 3.82 15.52 -10.54
N ASN A 142 4.37 15.51 -11.76
CA ASN A 142 5.65 16.14 -12.14
C ASN A 142 6.89 15.57 -11.42
N ARG A 143 6.80 14.37 -10.85
CA ARG A 143 7.90 13.67 -10.18
C ARG A 143 8.19 12.36 -10.89
N LEU A 144 9.47 12.04 -11.06
CA LEU A 144 9.86 10.77 -11.66
C LEU A 144 9.57 9.62 -10.68
N GLY A 145 8.47 8.90 -10.90
CA GLY A 145 8.14 7.64 -10.21
C GLY A 145 8.75 6.41 -10.87
N GLY A 146 9.29 6.56 -12.08
CA GLY A 146 9.90 5.48 -12.85
C GLY A 146 8.89 4.35 -13.11
N VAL A 147 9.41 3.15 -13.30
CA VAL A 147 8.56 1.97 -13.57
C VAL A 147 7.72 1.55 -12.36
N PHE A 148 8.07 1.99 -11.15
CA PHE A 148 7.28 1.76 -9.92
C PHE A 148 6.07 2.68 -9.84
N GLN A 149 6.03 3.76 -10.63
CA GLN A 149 5.01 4.81 -10.58
C GLN A 149 4.85 5.47 -9.21
N TYR A 150 5.91 5.38 -8.38
CA TYR A 150 5.94 5.95 -7.04
C TYR A 150 7.34 6.42 -6.70
N ALA A 151 7.50 7.75 -6.63
CA ALA A 151 8.80 8.43 -6.57
C ALA A 151 9.67 8.04 -5.37
N ASN A 152 9.08 7.76 -4.20
CA ASN A 152 9.85 7.42 -3.00
C ASN A 152 10.49 6.02 -3.14
N THR A 153 9.69 4.99 -3.42
CA THR A 153 10.19 3.62 -3.61
C THR A 153 11.14 3.51 -4.79
N TYR A 154 10.86 4.20 -5.89
CA TYR A 154 11.77 4.23 -7.05
C TYR A 154 13.12 4.86 -6.71
N GLY A 155 13.11 6.00 -6.01
CA GLY A 155 14.32 6.65 -5.54
C GLY A 155 15.13 5.74 -4.59
N LEU A 156 14.46 5.04 -3.67
CA LEU A 156 15.08 4.03 -2.80
C LEU A 156 15.75 2.92 -3.63
N PHE A 157 15.06 2.38 -4.64
CA PHE A 157 15.59 1.36 -5.54
C PHE A 157 16.85 1.84 -6.28
N CYS A 158 16.86 3.08 -6.79
CA CYS A 158 18.04 3.68 -7.43
C CYS A 158 19.23 3.84 -6.46
N ILE A 159 18.98 4.27 -5.21
CA ILE A 159 20.02 4.37 -4.17
C ILE A 159 20.60 2.99 -3.84
N VAL A 160 19.76 1.96 -3.73
CA VAL A 160 20.22 0.59 -3.49
C VAL A 160 21.14 0.11 -4.61
N ALA A 161 20.74 0.31 -5.87
CA ALA A 161 21.56 -0.05 -7.02
C ALA A 161 22.89 0.72 -7.06
N LEU A 162 22.87 2.01 -6.70
CA LEU A 162 24.07 2.84 -6.64
C LEU A 162 25.08 2.31 -5.60
N ILE A 163 24.61 1.94 -4.40
CA ILE A 163 25.47 1.35 -3.37
C ILE A 163 26.01 -0.01 -3.81
N LEU A 164 25.21 -0.82 -4.52
CA LEU A 164 25.66 -2.09 -5.09
C LEU A 164 26.75 -1.88 -6.16
N ILE A 165 26.67 -0.83 -6.99
CA ILE A 165 27.75 -0.47 -7.91
C ILE A 165 29.01 -0.09 -7.13
N ILE A 166 28.90 0.79 -6.12
CA ILE A 166 30.03 1.24 -5.30
C ILE A 166 30.74 0.05 -4.63
N ARG A 167 29.98 -0.94 -4.12
CA ARG A 167 30.51 -2.17 -3.50
C ARG A 167 31.42 -2.97 -4.42
N LYS A 168 31.24 -2.92 -5.75
CA LYS A 168 32.04 -3.73 -6.69
C LYS A 168 33.49 -3.26 -6.73
N LYS A 169 34.43 -4.21 -6.58
CA LYS A 169 35.86 -3.95 -6.73
C LYS A 169 36.20 -3.50 -8.15
N GLU A 170 35.73 -4.27 -9.14
CA GLU A 170 35.89 -3.95 -10.55
C GLU A 170 34.57 -3.47 -11.13
N LYS A 171 34.60 -2.31 -11.77
CA LYS A 171 33.42 -1.61 -12.29
C LYS A 171 33.52 -1.52 -13.80
N LYS A 172 32.46 -1.94 -14.49
CA LYS A 172 32.36 -1.80 -15.95
C LYS A 172 32.06 -0.34 -16.31
N LEU A 173 32.41 0.08 -17.53
CA LEU A 173 32.09 1.42 -18.03
C LEU A 173 30.59 1.74 -17.93
N LEU A 174 29.74 0.75 -18.26
CA LEU A 174 28.29 0.84 -18.11
C LEU A 174 27.86 1.15 -16.66
N GLU A 175 28.57 0.64 -15.65
CA GLU A 175 28.23 0.83 -14.24
C GLU A 175 28.67 2.22 -13.74
N ILE A 176 29.78 2.74 -14.28
CA ILE A 176 30.24 4.11 -14.00
C ILE A 176 29.26 5.13 -14.56
N TRP A 177 28.85 5.00 -15.83
CA TRP A 177 27.81 5.86 -16.42
C TRP A 177 26.43 5.60 -15.82
N GLY A 178 26.15 4.35 -15.46
CA GLY A 178 24.94 3.98 -14.73
C GLY A 178 24.82 4.73 -13.41
N SER A 179 25.92 4.94 -12.69
CA SER A 179 25.92 5.73 -11.44
C SER A 179 25.51 7.19 -11.67
N VAL A 180 25.95 7.80 -12.78
CA VAL A 180 25.54 9.15 -13.20
C VAL A 180 24.03 9.18 -13.45
N LEU A 181 23.51 8.23 -14.23
CA LEU A 181 22.08 8.11 -14.55
C LEU A 181 21.22 7.89 -13.30
N LEU A 182 21.66 7.04 -12.38
CA LEU A 182 20.94 6.78 -11.13
C LEU A 182 20.83 8.03 -10.26
N ILE A 183 21.88 8.86 -10.18
CA ILE A 183 21.81 10.13 -9.44
C ILE A 183 20.84 11.11 -10.10
N ILE A 184 20.90 11.23 -11.43
CA ILE A 184 19.95 12.07 -12.18
C ILE A 184 18.52 11.61 -11.88
N ALA A 185 18.25 10.30 -11.96
CA ALA A 185 16.94 9.73 -11.65
C ALA A 185 16.51 10.04 -10.20
N VAL A 186 17.40 9.87 -9.22
CA VAL A 186 17.14 10.20 -7.81
C VAL A 186 16.78 11.67 -7.63
N ILE A 187 17.49 12.60 -8.28
CA ILE A 187 17.18 14.04 -8.24
C ILE A 187 15.79 14.31 -8.84
N LEU A 188 15.47 13.69 -9.98
CA LEU A 188 14.20 13.87 -10.67
C LEU A 188 13.00 13.23 -9.95
N THR A 189 13.21 12.38 -8.95
CA THR A 189 12.11 11.92 -8.08
C THR A 189 11.52 13.04 -7.23
N PHE A 190 12.29 14.12 -7.01
CA PHE A 190 12.00 15.19 -6.05
C PHE A 190 11.59 14.67 -4.66
N SER A 191 12.02 13.44 -4.30
CA SER A 191 11.70 12.84 -3.00
C SER A 191 12.71 13.29 -1.95
N ARG A 192 12.29 14.20 -1.08
CA ARG A 192 13.14 14.82 -0.05
C ARG A 192 13.74 13.81 0.92
N GLY A 193 12.92 12.88 1.39
CA GLY A 193 13.36 11.81 2.28
C GLY A 193 14.47 10.99 1.62
N ILE A 194 14.28 10.61 0.36
CA ILE A 194 15.28 9.88 -0.41
C ILE A 194 16.51 10.73 -0.72
N LEU A 195 16.37 12.01 -1.04
CA LEU A 195 17.52 12.87 -1.29
C LEU A 195 18.39 13.04 -0.05
N LEU A 196 17.77 13.27 1.12
CA LEU A 196 18.49 13.43 2.38
C LEU A 196 19.15 12.12 2.83
N ILE A 197 18.36 11.04 2.91
CA ILE A 197 18.88 9.72 3.32
C ILE A 197 19.90 9.22 2.29
N GLY A 198 19.59 9.35 1.00
CA GLY A 198 20.45 8.96 -0.11
C GLY A 198 21.79 9.69 -0.09
N ALA A 199 21.82 11.01 0.14
CA ALA A 199 23.07 11.76 0.24
C ALA A 199 23.97 11.24 1.38
N VAL A 200 23.41 11.01 2.57
CA VAL A 200 24.14 10.50 3.72
C VAL A 200 24.67 9.08 3.46
N VAL A 201 23.78 8.19 3.01
CA VAL A 201 24.10 6.77 2.81
C VAL A 201 25.09 6.59 1.65
N VAL A 202 24.92 7.30 0.54
CA VAL A 202 25.87 7.24 -0.59
C VAL A 202 27.23 7.82 -0.19
N ALA A 203 27.27 8.89 0.60
CA ALA A 203 28.54 9.41 1.12
C ALA A 203 29.26 8.37 1.99
N ILE A 204 28.54 7.71 2.92
CA ILE A 204 29.10 6.62 3.73
C ILE A 204 29.62 5.49 2.84
N ALA A 205 28.82 5.02 1.87
CA ALA A 205 29.21 3.97 0.93
C ALA A 205 30.48 4.32 0.14
N TRP A 206 30.59 5.57 -0.30
CA TRP A 206 31.75 6.11 -1.00
C TRP A 206 33.00 6.17 -0.11
N PHE A 207 32.85 6.57 1.16
CA PHE A 207 33.97 6.55 2.12
C PHE A 207 34.48 5.13 2.39
N LEU A 208 33.59 4.13 2.38
CA LEU A 208 33.94 2.72 2.52
C LEU A 208 34.70 2.16 1.29
N ASP A 209 34.50 2.70 0.09
CA ASP A 209 35.21 2.29 -1.15
C ASP A 209 36.59 2.97 -1.24
N LYS A 210 37.59 2.39 -0.58
CA LYS A 210 38.97 2.93 -0.56
C LYS A 210 39.68 2.81 -1.91
N GLU A 211 39.39 1.77 -2.69
CA GLU A 211 40.15 1.42 -3.90
C GLU A 211 39.73 2.28 -5.11
N ASN A 212 38.43 2.56 -5.27
CA ASN A 212 37.92 3.30 -6.43
C ASN A 212 37.41 4.71 -6.09
N ARG A 213 37.81 5.25 -4.93
CA ARG A 213 37.25 6.49 -4.36
C ARG A 213 37.24 7.65 -5.35
N VAL A 214 38.33 7.87 -6.08
CA VAL A 214 38.42 9.00 -7.04
C VAL A 214 37.45 8.80 -8.20
N LYS A 215 37.49 7.63 -8.88
CA LYS A 215 36.60 7.32 -10.01
C LYS A 215 35.11 7.38 -9.63
N GLN A 216 34.78 6.90 -8.42
CA GLN A 216 33.42 6.98 -7.90
C GLN A 216 33.05 8.43 -7.55
N GLY A 217 33.91 9.15 -6.84
CA GLY A 217 33.68 10.56 -6.53
C GLY A 217 33.42 11.40 -7.78
N THR A 218 34.18 11.17 -8.85
CA THR A 218 33.97 11.87 -10.13
C THR A 218 32.64 11.50 -10.78
N SER A 219 32.23 10.23 -10.78
CA SER A 219 30.93 9.82 -11.33
C SER A 219 29.77 10.41 -10.52
N LEU A 220 29.89 10.40 -9.19
CA LEU A 220 28.88 10.95 -8.29
C LEU A 220 28.71 12.47 -8.50
N LEU A 221 29.81 13.21 -8.54
CA LEU A 221 29.80 14.65 -8.80
C LEU A 221 29.23 14.97 -10.18
N SER A 222 29.62 14.23 -11.21
CA SER A 222 29.06 14.39 -12.56
C SER A 222 27.55 14.16 -12.59
N GLY A 223 27.05 13.13 -11.90
CA GLY A 223 25.60 12.88 -11.78
C GLY A 223 24.85 14.05 -11.14
N ILE A 224 25.41 14.63 -10.06
CA ILE A 224 24.82 15.79 -9.39
C ILE A 224 24.80 17.01 -10.32
N VAL A 225 25.94 17.34 -10.95
CA VAL A 225 26.06 18.51 -11.83
C VAL A 225 25.12 18.38 -13.03
N ILE A 226 25.11 17.23 -13.69
CA ILE A 226 24.23 16.96 -14.83
C ILE A 226 22.76 16.98 -14.40
N GLY A 227 22.40 16.34 -13.29
CA GLY A 227 21.04 16.34 -12.77
C GLY A 227 20.52 17.74 -12.44
N CYS A 228 21.31 18.56 -11.74
CA CYS A 228 20.96 19.95 -11.45
C CYS A 228 20.85 20.81 -12.71
N THR A 229 21.72 20.59 -13.69
CA THR A 229 21.66 21.29 -14.99
C THR A 229 20.42 20.87 -15.77
N PHE A 230 20.07 19.59 -15.74
CA PHE A 230 18.86 19.05 -16.36
C PHE A 230 17.60 19.68 -15.75
N VAL A 231 17.48 19.72 -14.42
CA VAL A 231 16.37 20.38 -13.72
C VAL A 231 16.20 21.84 -14.18
N LYS A 232 17.30 22.59 -14.33
CA LYS A 232 17.27 23.97 -14.83
C LYS A 232 16.87 24.05 -16.30
N GLY A 233 17.47 23.22 -17.16
CA GLY A 233 17.24 23.23 -18.61
C GLY A 233 15.80 22.88 -19.00
N PHE A 234 15.13 22.05 -18.20
CA PHE A 234 13.73 21.68 -18.37
C PHE A 234 12.73 22.54 -17.59
N GLY A 235 13.19 23.62 -16.95
CA GLY A 235 12.28 24.51 -16.20
C GLY A 235 11.64 23.87 -14.97
N LEU A 236 12.21 22.78 -14.44
CA LEU A 236 11.64 22.03 -13.30
C LEU A 236 11.89 22.70 -11.93
N ASN A 237 12.40 23.94 -11.92
CA ASN A 237 12.66 24.70 -10.71
C ASN A 237 11.38 24.98 -9.92
N GLU A 238 10.26 25.19 -10.59
CA GLU A 238 8.96 25.39 -9.93
C GLU A 238 8.47 24.13 -9.23
N VAL A 239 8.76 22.94 -9.77
CA VAL A 239 8.48 21.66 -9.09
C VAL A 239 9.30 21.57 -7.82
N SER A 240 10.61 21.83 -7.91
CA SER A 240 11.52 21.85 -6.75
C SER A 240 11.07 22.85 -5.66
N THR A 241 10.63 24.04 -6.09
CA THR A 241 10.21 25.12 -5.19
C THR A 241 8.85 24.83 -4.54
N ARG A 242 7.86 24.34 -5.29
CA ARG A 242 6.55 23.90 -4.75
C ARG A 242 6.68 22.74 -3.78
N VAL A 243 7.49 21.74 -4.12
CA VAL A 243 7.86 20.65 -3.22
C VAL A 243 8.50 21.23 -1.95
N SER A 244 9.20 22.36 -2.07
CA SER A 244 9.83 23.05 -0.95
C SER A 244 8.94 23.88 -0.05
N GLU A 245 8.07 24.69 -0.63
CA GLU A 245 7.11 25.53 0.08
C GLU A 245 6.00 24.71 0.75
N SER A 246 5.62 23.57 0.16
CA SER A 246 4.64 22.65 0.77
C SER A 246 5.02 22.17 2.18
N ALA A 247 6.31 22.20 2.55
CA ALA A 247 6.73 21.86 3.91
C ALA A 247 6.64 23.00 4.93
N LEU A 248 6.62 24.25 4.48
CA LEU A 248 6.61 25.42 5.37
C LEU A 248 5.20 25.79 5.83
N HIS A 249 4.17 25.53 5.00
CA HIS A 249 2.81 25.97 5.27
C HIS A 249 1.86 24.90 5.84
N SER A 250 2.08 23.60 5.54
CA SER A 250 1.29 22.47 6.06
C SER A 250 2.05 21.16 5.84
N SER A 251 2.61 20.56 6.88
CA SER A 251 3.57 19.47 6.66
C SER A 251 2.87 18.12 6.42
N GLU A 252 3.17 17.48 5.28
CA GLU A 252 2.75 16.09 4.99
C GLU A 252 3.24 15.11 6.06
N TRP A 253 4.37 15.43 6.68
CA TRP A 253 4.91 14.70 7.83
C TRP A 253 3.98 14.73 9.04
N LEU A 254 3.46 15.90 9.45
CA LEU A 254 2.49 15.99 10.55
C LEU A 254 1.19 15.23 10.21
N THR A 255 0.77 15.23 8.95
CA THR A 255 -0.36 14.41 8.50
C THR A 255 -0.06 12.90 8.66
N ARG A 256 1.16 12.42 8.34
CA ARG A 256 1.56 11.02 8.60
C ARG A 256 1.56 10.67 10.10
N LEU A 257 1.95 11.60 10.98
CA LEU A 257 1.88 11.36 12.43
C LEU A 257 0.44 11.17 12.94
N ILE A 258 -0.53 11.85 12.31
CA ILE A 258 -1.95 11.60 12.58
C ILE A 258 -2.35 10.20 12.15
N TYR A 259 -1.91 9.73 10.98
CA TYR A 259 -2.18 8.35 10.54
C TYR A 259 -1.66 7.35 11.56
N TYR A 260 -0.47 7.58 12.11
CA TYR A 260 0.13 6.70 13.11
C TYR A 260 -0.64 6.72 14.44
N LYS A 261 -1.09 7.89 14.88
CA LYS A 261 -1.95 8.03 16.07
C LYS A 261 -3.27 7.29 15.89
N ASP A 262 -3.93 7.47 14.75
CA ASP A 262 -5.22 6.85 14.46
C ASP A 262 -5.06 5.33 14.29
N ALA A 263 -3.99 4.89 13.62
CA ALA A 263 -3.63 3.47 13.52
C ALA A 263 -3.36 2.83 14.88
N TYR A 264 -2.71 3.54 15.82
CA TYR A 264 -2.53 3.04 17.18
C TYR A 264 -3.88 2.78 17.88
N HIS A 265 -4.87 3.66 17.71
CA HIS A 265 -6.21 3.44 18.23
C HIS A 265 -6.90 2.24 17.59
N ILE A 266 -6.71 2.02 16.29
CA ILE A 266 -7.20 0.83 15.58
C ILE A 266 -6.53 -0.44 16.13
N ILE A 267 -5.20 -0.47 16.24
CA ILE A 267 -4.44 -1.61 16.77
C ILE A 267 -4.87 -1.95 18.20
N LYS A 268 -5.12 -0.94 19.05
CA LYS A 268 -5.59 -1.15 20.41
C LYS A 268 -6.96 -1.85 20.44
N LYS A 269 -7.85 -1.55 19.50
CA LYS A 269 -9.16 -2.18 19.38
C LYS A 269 -9.09 -3.56 18.72
N PHE A 270 -8.17 -3.74 17.78
CA PHE A 270 -7.97 -4.97 17.00
C PHE A 270 -6.52 -5.49 17.18
N PRO A 271 -6.17 -6.03 18.37
CA PRO A 271 -4.79 -6.43 18.67
C PRO A 271 -4.29 -7.59 17.81
N PHE A 272 -5.20 -8.40 17.26
CA PHE A 272 -4.89 -9.48 16.32
C PHE A 272 -4.79 -9.00 14.87
N GLY A 273 -5.12 -7.74 14.58
CA GLY A 273 -5.14 -7.19 13.23
C GLY A 273 -6.55 -7.18 12.62
N ILE A 274 -6.65 -6.54 11.47
CA ILE A 274 -7.86 -6.30 10.69
C ILE A 274 -7.81 -6.90 9.29
N GLY A 275 -6.74 -7.65 8.97
CA GLY A 275 -6.51 -8.25 7.65
C GLY A 275 -5.98 -7.25 6.63
N TYR A 276 -5.38 -7.77 5.56
CA TYR A 276 -4.89 -6.94 4.44
C TYR A 276 -6.02 -6.10 3.85
N ASP A 277 -5.70 -4.84 3.53
CA ASP A 277 -6.63 -3.80 3.07
C ASP A 277 -7.71 -3.40 4.08
N GLY A 278 -7.80 -4.03 5.25
CA GLY A 278 -8.77 -3.67 6.29
C GLY A 278 -8.61 -2.22 6.76
N TYR A 279 -7.37 -1.70 6.80
CA TYR A 279 -7.11 -0.31 7.16
C TYR A 279 -7.78 0.68 6.21
N SER A 280 -7.81 0.39 4.90
CA SER A 280 -8.35 1.32 3.92
C SER A 280 -9.87 1.54 4.12
N PHE A 281 -10.59 0.50 4.55
CA PHE A 281 -12.00 0.58 4.93
C PHE A 281 -12.23 1.23 6.31
N VAL A 282 -11.42 0.86 7.31
CA VAL A 282 -11.66 1.25 8.71
C VAL A 282 -11.18 2.67 9.02
N GLN A 283 -10.17 3.18 8.31
CA GLN A 283 -9.48 4.44 8.67
C GLN A 283 -10.45 5.61 8.92
N ARG A 284 -11.48 5.77 8.07
CA ARG A 284 -12.40 6.91 8.10
C ARG A 284 -13.15 7.03 9.43
N THR A 285 -13.41 5.90 10.08
CA THR A 285 -14.09 5.83 11.38
C THR A 285 -13.22 6.32 12.54
N TYR A 286 -11.89 6.32 12.38
CA TYR A 286 -10.94 6.62 13.46
C TYR A 286 -10.22 7.95 13.29
N GLN A 287 -10.39 8.63 12.17
CA GLN A 287 -9.61 9.81 11.81
C GLN A 287 -9.66 10.89 12.87
N THR A 288 -8.53 11.57 13.04
CA THR A 288 -8.43 12.79 13.83
C THR A 288 -7.91 13.96 13.01
N GLY A 289 -8.52 15.14 13.16
CA GLY A 289 -8.05 16.40 12.62
C GLY A 289 -8.19 16.64 11.11
N SER A 290 -7.95 15.64 10.27
CA SER A 290 -7.95 15.75 8.80
C SER A 290 -8.78 14.63 8.16
N ASN A 291 -9.54 15.00 7.13
CA ASN A 291 -10.28 14.05 6.29
C ASN A 291 -9.36 13.48 5.19
N TYR A 292 -8.46 12.58 5.58
CA TYR A 292 -7.54 11.92 4.64
C TYR A 292 -8.18 10.65 4.05
N PHE A 293 -7.63 10.11 2.96
CA PHE A 293 -8.01 8.77 2.53
C PHE A 293 -6.82 8.13 1.83
N VAL A 294 -6.17 7.18 2.49
CA VAL A 294 -4.94 6.55 2.00
C VAL A 294 -5.07 5.03 2.08
N LYS A 295 -4.50 4.31 1.11
CA LYS A 295 -4.57 2.84 1.11
C LYS A 295 -3.73 2.22 2.26
N TYR A 296 -2.58 2.82 2.56
CA TYR A 296 -1.65 2.32 3.58
C TYR A 296 -1.31 3.39 4.62
N VAL A 297 -0.96 2.95 5.82
CA VAL A 297 -0.64 3.83 6.95
C VAL A 297 0.68 4.61 6.78
N HIS A 298 1.48 4.28 5.75
CA HIS A 298 2.83 4.84 5.51
C HIS A 298 3.83 4.51 6.62
N SER A 299 3.81 3.28 7.13
CA SER A 299 4.85 2.71 7.98
C SER A 299 4.70 1.19 7.95
N ASN A 300 5.70 0.47 7.44
CA ASN A 300 5.57 -0.97 7.25
C ASN A 300 5.33 -1.71 8.58
N ILE A 301 5.94 -1.27 9.68
CA ILE A 301 5.74 -1.93 10.99
C ILE A 301 4.31 -1.72 11.51
N LEU A 302 3.77 -0.51 11.38
CA LEU A 302 2.37 -0.27 11.72
C LEU A 302 1.43 -0.99 10.76
N GLN A 303 1.79 -1.10 9.47
CA GLN A 303 1.01 -1.86 8.50
C GLN A 303 0.94 -3.34 8.87
N TYR A 304 2.06 -3.96 9.27
CA TYR A 304 2.03 -5.34 9.78
C TYR A 304 1.18 -5.47 11.05
N ALA A 305 1.23 -4.49 11.96
CA ALA A 305 0.40 -4.51 13.16
C ALA A 305 -1.09 -4.40 12.83
N LEU A 306 -1.45 -3.60 11.81
CA LEU A 306 -2.81 -3.50 11.29
C LEU A 306 -3.23 -4.78 10.58
N ASP A 307 -2.41 -5.34 9.70
CA ASP A 307 -2.81 -6.48 8.87
C ASP A 307 -2.89 -7.79 9.68
N ILE A 308 -1.86 -8.08 10.49
CA ILE A 308 -1.66 -9.38 11.17
C ILE A 308 -1.43 -9.26 12.68
N GLY A 309 -1.73 -8.09 13.24
CA GLY A 309 -1.72 -7.87 14.68
C GLY A 309 -0.34 -7.63 15.29
N ILE A 310 -0.37 -7.39 16.59
CA ILE A 310 0.84 -7.07 17.38
C ILE A 310 1.86 -8.22 17.29
N ILE A 311 1.40 -9.47 17.28
CA ILE A 311 2.27 -10.65 17.18
C ILE A 311 3.05 -10.63 15.84
N GLY A 312 2.37 -10.35 14.73
CA GLY A 312 3.02 -10.25 13.43
C GLY A 312 4.02 -9.11 13.34
N ALA A 313 3.66 -7.93 13.88
CA ALA A 313 4.57 -6.80 13.96
C ALA A 313 5.83 -7.09 14.80
N ILE A 314 5.68 -7.78 15.94
CA ILE A 314 6.81 -8.23 16.77
C ILE A 314 7.69 -9.21 16.00
N LEU A 315 7.10 -10.20 15.32
CA LEU A 315 7.83 -11.20 14.54
C LEU A 315 8.69 -10.55 13.45
N VAL A 316 8.13 -9.60 12.70
CA VAL A 316 8.84 -8.84 11.67
C VAL A 316 9.92 -7.93 12.29
N SER A 317 9.64 -7.32 13.44
CA SER A 317 10.63 -6.51 14.16
C SER A 317 11.82 -7.35 14.61
N ILE A 318 11.58 -8.56 15.13
CA ILE A 318 12.62 -9.53 15.48
C ILE A 318 13.44 -9.89 14.26
N TYR A 319 12.83 -10.11 13.09
CA TYR A 319 13.54 -10.38 11.84
C TYR A 319 14.52 -9.25 11.48
N PHE A 320 14.08 -7.99 11.54
CA PHE A 320 14.96 -6.87 11.20
C PHE A 320 16.06 -6.66 12.25
N ILE A 321 15.73 -6.70 13.53
CA ILE A 321 16.70 -6.53 14.63
C ILE A 321 17.74 -7.66 14.60
N SER A 322 17.30 -8.90 14.41
CA SER A 322 18.20 -10.07 14.34
C SER A 322 19.20 -9.93 13.19
N ASN A 323 18.75 -9.52 12.00
CA ASN A 323 19.65 -9.32 10.87
C ASN A 323 20.57 -8.11 11.04
N LEU A 324 20.11 -7.05 11.71
CA LEU A 324 20.96 -5.89 12.01
C LEU A 324 22.12 -6.24 12.96
N VAL A 325 21.85 -7.06 13.97
CA VAL A 325 22.78 -7.37 15.06
C VAL A 325 23.66 -8.57 14.74
N PHE A 326 23.06 -9.69 14.28
CA PHE A 326 23.74 -10.98 14.22
C PHE A 326 24.21 -11.39 12.82
N ASN A 327 23.61 -10.84 11.76
CA ASN A 327 24.02 -11.20 10.40
C ASN A 327 25.32 -10.46 10.01
N LYS A 328 26.34 -11.24 9.62
CA LYS A 328 27.67 -10.74 9.23
C LYS A 328 27.70 -10.30 7.76
N MET A 329 26.91 -9.28 7.43
CA MET A 329 26.92 -8.64 6.10
C MET A 329 28.18 -7.79 5.92
N ASP A 330 28.67 -7.65 4.68
CA ASP A 330 29.66 -6.62 4.37
C ASP A 330 29.08 -5.20 4.57
N GLY A 331 29.96 -4.21 4.75
CA GLY A 331 29.56 -2.85 5.15
C GLY A 331 28.57 -2.20 4.18
N HIS A 332 28.74 -2.40 2.87
CA HIS A 332 27.84 -1.85 1.85
C HIS A 332 26.47 -2.55 1.88
N LEU A 333 26.44 -3.88 2.01
CA LEU A 333 25.17 -4.61 2.14
C LEU A 333 24.43 -4.27 3.44
N LYS A 334 25.15 -4.11 4.56
CA LYS A 334 24.56 -3.70 5.84
C LYS A 334 23.96 -2.30 5.75
N LEU A 335 24.64 -1.40 5.02
CA LEU A 335 24.16 -0.05 4.76
C LEU A 335 22.89 -0.04 3.89
N ILE A 336 22.82 -0.87 2.85
CA ILE A 336 21.60 -1.07 2.05
C ILE A 336 20.45 -1.57 2.95
N PHE A 337 20.71 -2.57 3.79
CA PHE A 337 19.72 -3.12 4.70
C PHE A 337 19.13 -2.04 5.63
N ILE A 338 20.00 -1.26 6.30
CA ILE A 338 19.57 -0.15 7.18
C ILE A 338 18.77 0.89 6.41
N THR A 339 19.17 1.22 5.18
CA THR A 339 18.48 2.21 4.35
C THR A 339 17.07 1.78 3.99
N ILE A 340 16.90 0.55 3.51
CA ILE A 340 15.58 0.02 3.13
C ILE A 340 14.69 -0.11 4.37
N VAL A 341 15.19 -0.70 5.47
CA VAL A 341 14.39 -0.87 6.70
C VAL A 341 14.04 0.49 7.32
N GLY A 342 14.99 1.42 7.36
CA GLY A 342 14.81 2.76 7.93
C GLY A 342 13.80 3.60 7.15
N HIS A 343 13.88 3.59 5.82
CA HIS A 343 12.88 4.28 4.99
C HIS A 343 11.49 3.64 5.14
N GLY A 344 11.43 2.30 5.20
CA GLY A 344 10.19 1.56 5.44
C GLY A 344 9.53 1.77 6.80
N LEU A 345 10.18 2.46 7.75
CA LEU A 345 9.51 2.91 8.98
C LEU A 345 8.62 4.14 8.74
N ILE A 346 8.88 4.90 7.69
CA ILE A 346 8.27 6.20 7.37
C ILE A 346 7.40 6.12 6.11
N ASP A 347 7.61 5.11 5.27
CA ASP A 347 6.84 4.88 4.05
C ASP A 347 6.45 3.40 3.89
N PHE A 348 5.58 3.11 2.92
CA PHE A 348 5.00 1.78 2.70
C PHE A 348 5.77 0.94 1.67
N ASP A 349 7.11 1.01 1.67
CA ASP A 349 7.93 0.39 0.61
C ASP A 349 7.72 -1.14 0.47
N PHE A 350 7.30 -1.84 1.52
CA PHE A 350 7.10 -3.29 1.48
C PHE A 350 5.79 -3.71 0.84
N GLU A 351 4.95 -2.75 0.46
CA GLU A 351 3.83 -3.01 -0.45
C GLU A 351 4.26 -3.17 -1.91
N PHE A 352 5.53 -2.90 -2.20
CA PHE A 352 6.21 -3.26 -3.44
C PHE A 352 7.07 -4.50 -3.18
N PRO A 353 6.56 -5.72 -3.48
CA PRO A 353 7.24 -6.96 -3.19
C PRO A 353 8.69 -7.06 -3.65
N VAL A 354 9.06 -6.34 -4.72
CA VAL A 354 10.44 -6.24 -5.20
C VAL A 354 11.40 -5.74 -4.11
N VAL A 355 10.99 -4.76 -3.30
CA VAL A 355 11.84 -4.19 -2.25
C VAL A 355 12.14 -5.24 -1.17
N PHE A 356 11.13 -6.00 -0.77
CA PHE A 356 11.30 -7.07 0.21
C PHE A 356 12.10 -8.26 -0.36
N ILE A 357 11.91 -8.59 -1.65
CA ILE A 357 12.74 -9.57 -2.38
C ILE A 357 14.21 -9.14 -2.39
N ILE A 358 14.49 -7.86 -2.65
CA ILE A 358 15.86 -7.32 -2.59
C ILE A 358 16.43 -7.51 -1.18
N LEU A 359 15.66 -7.19 -0.13
CA LEU A 359 16.09 -7.45 1.25
C LEU A 359 16.46 -8.92 1.49
N ILE A 360 15.67 -9.89 0.98
CA ILE A 360 15.99 -11.32 1.10
C ILE A 360 17.34 -11.64 0.43
N ILE A 361 17.64 -11.08 -0.74
CA ILE A 361 18.91 -11.28 -1.45
C ILE A 361 20.08 -10.62 -0.70
N ILE A 362 19.87 -9.43 -0.14
CA ILE A 362 20.85 -8.68 0.65
C ILE A 362 21.18 -9.43 1.95
N ILE A 363 20.19 -10.01 2.62
CA ILE A 363 20.38 -10.87 3.80
C ILE A 363 21.13 -12.15 3.46
N GLY A 364 20.81 -12.76 2.31
CA GLY A 364 21.43 -13.99 1.84
C GLY A 364 20.98 -15.24 2.61
N ILE A 365 21.48 -16.40 2.19
CA ILE A 365 21.22 -17.70 2.84
C ILE A 365 22.47 -18.13 3.61
N GLN A 366 22.28 -18.64 4.83
CA GLN A 366 23.35 -19.23 5.63
C GLN A 366 23.60 -20.67 5.17
N GLU A 367 24.58 -20.88 4.28
CA GLU A 367 24.84 -22.20 3.66
C GLU A 367 25.09 -23.32 4.69
N ASN A 368 25.75 -22.99 5.80
CA ASN A 368 26.03 -23.91 6.90
C ASN A 368 24.79 -24.35 7.68
N GLN A 369 23.65 -23.67 7.51
CA GLN A 369 22.37 -24.00 8.15
C GLN A 369 21.38 -24.69 7.20
N ILE A 370 21.80 -25.05 5.98
CA ILE A 370 20.92 -25.72 5.01
C ILE A 370 20.80 -27.21 5.35
N ILE A 371 19.56 -27.66 5.52
CA ILE A 371 19.19 -29.07 5.66
C ILE A 371 18.57 -29.55 4.35
N THR A 372 18.96 -30.73 3.88
CA THR A 372 18.40 -31.35 2.66
C THR A 372 17.54 -32.55 3.03
N PHE A 373 16.25 -32.49 2.71
CA PHE A 373 15.33 -33.61 2.86
C PHE A 373 15.26 -34.39 1.55
N SER A 374 16.00 -35.49 1.49
CA SER A 374 15.92 -36.44 0.37
C SER A 374 14.65 -37.30 0.47
N LYS A 375 14.09 -37.74 -0.66
CA LYS A 375 12.89 -38.61 -0.77
C LYS A 375 11.53 -37.98 -0.42
N MET A 376 11.48 -36.87 0.32
CA MET A 376 10.23 -36.16 0.65
C MET A 376 9.75 -35.16 -0.43
N TRP A 377 10.27 -35.22 -1.66
CA TRP A 377 10.01 -34.19 -2.69
C TRP A 377 8.61 -34.22 -3.31
N ARG A 378 7.92 -35.36 -3.28
CA ARG A 378 6.59 -35.53 -3.91
C ARG A 378 5.51 -34.70 -3.23
N ILE A 379 5.49 -34.66 -1.90
CA ILE A 379 4.48 -33.91 -1.13
C ILE A 379 4.61 -32.39 -1.41
N PRO A 380 5.78 -31.75 -1.27
CA PRO A 380 5.97 -30.35 -1.65
C PRO A 380 5.64 -30.06 -3.12
N VAL A 381 5.88 -31.00 -4.04
CA VAL A 381 5.46 -30.84 -5.44
C VAL A 381 3.94 -30.80 -5.57
N LEU A 382 3.22 -31.73 -4.94
CA LEU A 382 1.75 -31.75 -4.96
C LEU A 382 1.17 -30.47 -4.31
N CYS A 383 1.72 -30.04 -3.18
CA CYS A 383 1.34 -28.78 -2.54
C CYS A 383 1.61 -27.59 -3.46
N ALA A 384 2.79 -27.53 -4.11
CA ALA A 384 3.13 -26.44 -5.02
C ALA A 384 2.22 -26.42 -6.26
N ILE A 385 1.80 -27.59 -6.79
CA ILE A 385 0.83 -27.67 -7.89
C ILE A 385 -0.52 -27.11 -7.45
N ALA A 386 -1.03 -27.55 -6.30
CA ALA A 386 -2.30 -27.05 -5.76
C ALA A 386 -2.27 -25.53 -5.52
N LEU A 387 -1.17 -25.03 -4.92
CA LEU A 387 -0.96 -23.59 -4.72
C LEU A 387 -0.84 -22.84 -6.05
N THR A 388 -0.24 -23.44 -7.08
CA THR A 388 -0.17 -22.84 -8.42
C THR A 388 -1.56 -22.67 -9.00
N SER A 389 -2.44 -23.66 -8.87
CA SER A 389 -3.83 -23.57 -9.33
C SER A 389 -4.61 -22.48 -8.60
N ILE A 390 -4.46 -22.37 -7.28
CA ILE A 390 -5.12 -21.31 -6.50
C ILE A 390 -4.59 -19.92 -6.88
N CYS A 391 -3.27 -19.77 -7.03
CA CYS A 391 -2.66 -18.52 -7.47
C CYS A 391 -3.12 -18.14 -8.88
N LEU A 392 -3.27 -19.11 -9.79
CA LEU A 392 -3.76 -18.85 -11.15
C LEU A 392 -5.22 -18.35 -11.14
N TYR A 393 -6.07 -18.96 -10.30
CA TYR A 393 -7.45 -18.51 -10.11
C TYR A 393 -7.51 -17.06 -9.59
N LEU A 394 -6.77 -16.74 -8.52
CA LEU A 394 -6.73 -15.38 -7.95
C LEU A 394 -6.06 -14.37 -8.89
N PHE A 395 -5.03 -14.79 -9.64
CA PHE A 395 -4.41 -13.99 -10.68
C PHE A 395 -5.45 -13.55 -11.72
N CYS A 396 -6.27 -14.46 -12.22
CA CYS A 396 -7.31 -14.13 -13.19
C CYS A 396 -8.31 -13.12 -12.61
N ALA A 397 -8.82 -13.34 -11.39
CA ALA A 397 -9.77 -12.43 -10.75
C ALA A 397 -9.17 -11.02 -10.52
N THR A 398 -7.95 -10.96 -9.99
CA THR A 398 -7.26 -9.69 -9.72
C THR A 398 -6.83 -8.95 -10.99
N ALA A 399 -6.49 -9.68 -12.06
CA ALA A 399 -6.19 -9.11 -13.37
C ALA A 399 -7.45 -8.53 -14.03
N LEU A 400 -8.58 -9.25 -14.00
CA LEU A 400 -9.86 -8.73 -14.53
C LEU A 400 -10.25 -7.41 -13.85
N ASN A 401 -10.11 -7.32 -12.52
CA ASN A 401 -10.36 -6.07 -11.79
C ASN A 401 -9.40 -4.95 -12.20
N TYR A 402 -8.14 -5.26 -12.52
CA TYR A 402 -7.18 -4.25 -12.96
C TYR A 402 -7.50 -3.71 -14.36
N TYR A 403 -7.97 -4.58 -15.27
CA TYR A 403 -8.43 -4.20 -16.62
C TYR A 403 -9.90 -3.73 -16.65
N GLU A 404 -10.43 -3.26 -15.52
CA GLU A 404 -11.76 -2.66 -15.39
C GLU A 404 -12.94 -3.59 -15.75
N GLN A 405 -12.73 -4.91 -15.77
CA GLN A 405 -13.79 -5.90 -15.96
C GLN A 405 -14.36 -6.32 -14.59
N TYR A 406 -14.94 -5.36 -13.87
CA TYR A 406 -15.33 -5.52 -12.46
C TYR A 406 -16.41 -6.58 -12.23
N GLU A 407 -17.44 -6.62 -13.08
CA GLU A 407 -18.50 -7.62 -13.04
C GLU A 407 -17.92 -9.03 -13.09
N ARG A 408 -17.18 -9.36 -14.16
CA ARG A 408 -16.52 -10.66 -14.34
C ARG A 408 -15.53 -10.99 -13.24
N ALA A 409 -14.81 -10.00 -12.72
CA ALA A 409 -13.89 -10.21 -11.59
C ALA A 409 -14.65 -10.63 -10.33
N SER A 410 -15.80 -10.00 -10.06
CA SER A 410 -16.67 -10.33 -8.93
C SER A 410 -17.42 -11.64 -9.11
N GLU A 411 -17.83 -11.99 -10.34
CA GLU A 411 -18.41 -13.31 -10.64
C GLU A 411 -17.38 -14.43 -10.46
N LEU A 412 -16.15 -14.22 -10.94
CA LEU A 412 -15.08 -15.22 -10.83
C LEU A 412 -14.66 -15.41 -9.36
N TYR A 413 -14.52 -14.32 -8.60
CA TYR A 413 -14.24 -14.35 -7.17
C TYR A 413 -15.31 -13.56 -6.39
N PRO A 414 -16.38 -14.23 -5.93
CA PRO A 414 -17.50 -13.58 -5.24
C PRO A 414 -17.12 -12.83 -3.96
N TYR A 415 -15.99 -13.15 -3.33
CA TYR A 415 -15.53 -12.42 -2.15
C TYR A 415 -14.69 -11.18 -2.49
N TYR A 416 -14.59 -10.77 -3.76
CA TYR A 416 -13.77 -9.63 -4.17
C TYR A 416 -14.49 -8.29 -3.97
N THR A 417 -14.49 -7.78 -2.74
CA THR A 417 -15.18 -6.53 -2.39
C THR A 417 -14.74 -5.34 -3.21
N GLU A 418 -13.44 -5.18 -3.52
CA GLU A 418 -12.97 -4.07 -4.35
C GLU A 418 -13.61 -4.09 -5.74
N ALA A 419 -13.73 -5.27 -6.37
CA ALA A 419 -14.37 -5.40 -7.68
C ALA A 419 -15.88 -5.13 -7.60
N LYS A 420 -16.57 -5.68 -6.60
CA LYS A 420 -18.00 -5.42 -6.36
C LYS A 420 -18.29 -3.94 -6.16
N MET A 421 -17.46 -3.26 -5.34
CA MET A 421 -17.57 -1.83 -5.09
C MET A 421 -17.39 -1.01 -6.36
N LYS A 422 -16.39 -1.33 -7.19
CA LYS A 422 -16.16 -0.60 -8.45
C LYS A 422 -17.27 -0.86 -9.46
N TYR A 423 -17.79 -2.09 -9.55
CA TYR A 423 -18.94 -2.41 -10.39
C TYR A 423 -20.19 -1.63 -9.96
N LEU A 424 -20.49 -1.60 -8.66
CA LEU A 424 -21.60 -0.83 -8.09
C LEU A 424 -21.50 0.67 -8.46
N LEU A 425 -20.31 1.26 -8.33
CA LEU A 425 -20.08 2.69 -8.58
C LEU A 425 -19.98 3.04 -10.08
N GLN A 426 -19.79 2.05 -10.96
CA GLN A 426 -19.80 2.25 -12.41
C GLN A 426 -21.21 2.26 -13.00
N GLY A 427 -22.19 1.67 -12.30
CA GLY A 427 -23.58 1.62 -12.75
C GLY A 427 -24.22 3.00 -12.90
N ASP A 428 -25.11 3.14 -13.88
CA ASP A 428 -25.87 4.36 -14.11
C ASP A 428 -27.06 4.45 -13.16
N GLY A 429 -26.99 5.41 -12.23
CA GLY A 429 -28.07 5.72 -11.30
C GLY A 429 -28.24 4.69 -10.19
N ILE A 430 -29.37 4.81 -9.50
CA ILE A 430 -29.71 4.02 -8.32
C ILE A 430 -30.76 2.98 -8.69
N THR A 431 -30.38 1.70 -8.66
CA THR A 431 -31.23 0.57 -9.09
C THR A 431 -31.45 -0.43 -7.95
N TYR A 432 -32.47 -1.28 -8.08
CA TYR A 432 -32.73 -2.33 -7.09
C TYR A 432 -31.64 -3.41 -7.10
N GLU A 433 -31.11 -3.75 -8.28
CA GLU A 433 -29.98 -4.67 -8.42
C GLU A 433 -28.72 -4.11 -7.74
N GLY A 434 -28.46 -2.81 -7.91
CA GLY A 434 -27.40 -2.11 -7.20
C GLY A 434 -27.59 -2.12 -5.68
N PHE A 435 -28.83 -1.95 -5.22
CA PHE A 435 -29.17 -2.06 -3.79
C PHE A 435 -28.86 -3.46 -3.24
N LEU A 436 -29.26 -4.53 -3.93
CA LEU A 436 -28.95 -5.91 -3.53
C LEU A 436 -27.44 -6.17 -3.48
N LEU A 437 -26.69 -5.70 -4.48
CA LEU A 437 -25.24 -5.81 -4.49
C LEU A 437 -24.60 -5.01 -3.34
N SER A 438 -25.10 -3.81 -3.07
CA SER A 438 -24.62 -3.00 -1.95
C SER A 438 -24.83 -3.70 -0.60
N HIS A 439 -25.95 -4.41 -0.45
CA HIS A 439 -26.22 -5.21 0.75
C HIS A 439 -25.26 -6.39 0.89
N GLU A 440 -25.00 -7.12 -0.19
CA GLU A 440 -24.02 -8.21 -0.19
C GLU A 440 -22.62 -7.70 0.21
N ILE A 441 -22.24 -6.51 -0.25
CA ILE A 441 -20.98 -5.87 0.13
C ILE A 441 -20.97 -5.51 1.63
N THR A 442 -22.04 -4.92 2.17
CA THR A 442 -22.07 -4.49 3.57
C THR A 442 -22.18 -5.66 4.55
N GLU A 443 -22.76 -6.79 4.14
CA GLU A 443 -22.73 -8.06 4.86
C GLU A 443 -21.30 -8.62 4.97
N GLN A 444 -20.52 -8.56 3.88
CA GLN A 444 -19.12 -8.97 3.89
C GLN A 444 -18.24 -7.99 4.66
N ASN A 445 -18.46 -6.68 4.50
CA ASN A 445 -17.66 -5.62 5.08
C ASN A 445 -18.52 -4.42 5.49
N LYS A 446 -18.87 -4.38 6.78
CA LYS A 446 -19.67 -3.31 7.38
C LYS A 446 -19.06 -1.90 7.31
N TYR A 447 -17.78 -1.77 6.97
CA TYR A 447 -17.07 -0.49 6.84
C TYR A 447 -17.01 0.00 5.38
N ALA A 448 -17.65 -0.70 4.43
CA ALA A 448 -17.78 -0.26 3.04
C ALA A 448 -18.71 0.96 2.93
N LEU A 449 -18.16 2.17 3.17
CA LEU A 449 -18.93 3.41 3.25
C LEU A 449 -19.76 3.66 1.98
N GLU A 450 -19.14 3.49 0.82
CA GLU A 450 -19.75 3.77 -0.47
C GLU A 450 -20.95 2.84 -0.75
N ALA A 451 -20.91 1.57 -0.30
CA ALA A 451 -22.06 0.68 -0.38
C ALA A 451 -23.19 1.14 0.56
N VAL A 452 -22.88 1.57 1.78
CA VAL A 452 -23.87 2.12 2.72
C VAL A 452 -24.49 3.42 2.20
N VAL A 453 -23.71 4.25 1.51
CA VAL A 453 -24.21 5.45 0.82
C VAL A 453 -25.19 5.05 -0.30
N TYR A 454 -24.88 4.00 -1.06
CA TYR A 454 -25.80 3.49 -2.08
C TYR A 454 -27.10 2.94 -1.46
N GLU A 455 -27.00 2.17 -0.37
CA GLU A 455 -28.16 1.68 0.40
C GLU A 455 -29.06 2.84 0.83
N ARG A 456 -28.47 3.90 1.40
CA ARG A 456 -29.17 5.12 1.81
C ARG A 456 -29.90 5.78 0.65
N ASP A 457 -29.19 6.00 -0.46
CA ASP A 457 -29.73 6.78 -1.57
C ASP A 457 -30.85 6.00 -2.30
N TYR A 458 -30.76 4.67 -2.34
CA TYR A 458 -31.84 3.81 -2.85
C TYR A 458 -33.12 3.93 -2.03
N VAL A 459 -33.05 3.69 -0.71
CA VAL A 459 -34.26 3.74 0.14
C VAL A 459 -34.82 5.17 0.26
N TYR A 460 -33.96 6.18 0.18
CA TYR A 460 -34.40 7.57 0.09
C TYR A 460 -35.18 7.83 -1.20
N SER A 461 -34.72 7.30 -2.35
CA SER A 461 -35.41 7.43 -3.63
C SER A 461 -36.80 6.77 -3.65
N THR A 462 -37.02 5.74 -2.83
CA THR A 462 -38.32 5.08 -2.65
C THR A 462 -39.21 5.76 -1.60
N LYS A 463 -38.77 6.89 -1.03
CA LYS A 463 -39.42 7.62 0.07
C LYS A 463 -39.57 6.82 1.37
N ASP A 464 -38.72 5.81 1.56
CA ASP A 464 -38.60 5.10 2.83
C ASP A 464 -37.64 5.88 3.76
N TYR A 465 -38.17 6.94 4.36
CA TYR A 465 -37.40 7.87 5.17
C TYR A 465 -36.85 7.26 6.45
N GLU A 466 -37.51 6.25 7.01
CA GLU A 466 -37.05 5.56 8.23
C GLU A 466 -35.73 4.83 7.96
N HIS A 467 -35.69 4.00 6.92
CA HIS A 467 -34.47 3.30 6.52
C HIS A 467 -33.42 4.26 5.97
N ALA A 468 -33.82 5.32 5.23
CA ALA A 468 -32.90 6.35 4.76
C ALA A 468 -32.18 7.04 5.93
N THR A 469 -32.92 7.38 6.98
CA THR A 469 -32.38 7.98 8.21
C THR A 469 -31.42 7.03 8.93
N PHE A 470 -31.78 5.73 9.00
CA PHE A 470 -30.90 4.70 9.57
C PHE A 470 -29.56 4.61 8.82
N TYR A 471 -29.59 4.48 7.49
CA TYR A 471 -28.36 4.39 6.70
C TYR A 471 -27.57 5.72 6.70
N ALA A 472 -28.24 6.87 6.67
CA ALA A 472 -27.59 8.17 6.80
C ALA A 472 -26.82 8.30 8.14
N LYS A 473 -27.43 7.89 9.25
CA LYS A 473 -26.75 7.82 10.55
C LYS A 473 -25.57 6.84 10.54
N LYS A 474 -25.70 5.70 9.85
CA LYS A 474 -24.58 4.74 9.64
C LYS A 474 -23.44 5.39 8.84
N THR A 475 -23.72 6.16 7.78
CA THR A 475 -22.68 6.88 7.01
C THR A 475 -21.94 7.91 7.86
N MET A 476 -22.65 8.68 8.70
CA MET A 476 -22.03 9.60 9.67
C MET A 476 -21.08 8.89 10.62
N ASN A 477 -21.46 7.71 11.12
CA ASN A 477 -20.61 6.94 12.03
C ASN A 477 -19.39 6.32 11.36
N LEU A 478 -19.51 5.95 10.08
CA LEU A 478 -18.40 5.37 9.31
C LEU A 478 -17.38 6.43 8.87
N ASN A 479 -17.82 7.68 8.65
CA ASN A 479 -16.97 8.80 8.26
C ASN A 479 -17.35 10.11 9.01
N PRO A 480 -17.09 10.16 10.33
CA PRO A 480 -17.57 11.24 11.21
C PRO A 480 -16.97 12.61 10.88
N LEU A 481 -15.76 12.66 10.31
CA LEU A 481 -15.11 13.92 9.96
C LEU A 481 -15.64 14.54 8.66
N ASN A 482 -16.50 13.86 7.90
CA ASN A 482 -17.09 14.42 6.70
C ASN A 482 -18.48 14.99 6.99
N ILE A 483 -18.53 16.31 7.19
CA ILE A 483 -19.73 17.07 7.54
C ILE A 483 -20.84 16.92 6.51
N LYS A 484 -20.52 16.63 5.25
CA LYS A 484 -21.53 16.37 4.22
C LYS A 484 -22.45 15.20 4.59
N HIS A 485 -21.97 14.20 5.33
CA HIS A 485 -22.86 13.12 5.80
C HIS A 485 -23.83 13.60 6.89
N VAL A 486 -23.44 14.58 7.69
CA VAL A 486 -24.31 15.21 8.70
C VAL A 486 -25.36 16.09 8.01
N GLU A 487 -24.96 16.83 6.99
CA GLU A 487 -25.87 17.62 6.14
C GLU A 487 -26.94 16.74 5.49
N VAL A 488 -26.53 15.66 4.82
CA VAL A 488 -27.48 14.72 4.20
C VAL A 488 -28.40 14.07 5.23
N TYR A 489 -27.89 13.72 6.41
CA TYR A 489 -28.73 13.20 7.49
C TYR A 489 -29.78 14.22 7.94
N SER A 490 -29.38 15.49 8.08
CA SER A 490 -30.30 16.57 8.43
C SER A 490 -31.35 16.83 7.35
N ASP A 491 -31.00 16.75 6.07
CA ASP A 491 -31.93 16.94 4.95
C ASP A 491 -33.00 15.82 4.94
N ILE A 492 -32.58 14.56 5.08
CA ILE A 492 -33.49 13.41 5.14
C ILE A 492 -34.44 13.53 6.33
N LEU A 493 -33.94 13.93 7.51
CA LEU A 493 -34.78 14.17 8.69
C LEU A 493 -35.80 15.29 8.47
N LEU A 494 -35.40 16.39 7.81
CA LEU A 494 -36.30 17.50 7.54
C LEU A 494 -37.41 17.10 6.57
N GLU A 495 -37.09 16.34 5.52
CA GLU A 495 -38.11 15.84 4.60
C GLU A 495 -39.06 14.84 5.26
N TRP A 496 -38.52 13.94 6.09
CA TRP A 496 -39.34 12.99 6.84
C TRP A 496 -40.28 13.71 7.80
N PHE A 497 -39.76 14.72 8.51
CA PHE A 497 -40.55 15.61 9.35
C PHE A 497 -41.68 16.26 8.57
N GLN A 498 -41.39 16.90 7.43
CA GLN A 498 -42.41 17.56 6.60
C GLN A 498 -43.48 16.58 6.08
N GLU A 499 -43.11 15.36 5.72
CA GLU A 499 -44.05 14.33 5.29
C GLU A 499 -44.90 13.81 6.45
N ALA A 500 -44.31 13.61 7.63
CA ALA A 500 -45.03 13.21 8.85
C ALA A 500 -46.05 14.30 9.25
N MET A 501 -45.66 15.57 9.17
CA MET A 501 -46.53 16.73 9.40
C MET A 501 -47.74 16.72 8.46
N LYS A 502 -47.53 16.48 7.16
CA LYS A 502 -48.63 16.38 6.17
C LYS A 502 -49.59 15.22 6.49
N ARG A 503 -49.08 14.14 7.08
CA ARG A 503 -49.85 12.95 7.47
C ARG A 503 -50.45 13.02 8.87
N ASN A 504 -50.23 14.12 9.61
CA ASN A 504 -50.58 14.27 11.04
C ASN A 504 -49.96 13.19 11.95
N ASP A 505 -48.81 12.63 11.57
CA ASP A 505 -48.04 11.70 12.39
C ASP A 505 -47.13 12.47 13.36
N LYS A 506 -47.68 12.80 14.53
CA LYS A 506 -46.98 13.59 15.56
C LYS A 506 -45.80 12.85 16.18
N GLU A 507 -45.85 11.52 16.27
CA GLU A 507 -44.78 10.72 16.88
C GLU A 507 -43.52 10.77 16.02
N THR A 508 -43.67 10.51 14.72
CA THR A 508 -42.57 10.59 13.76
C THR A 508 -42.02 12.01 13.62
N ALA A 509 -42.89 13.02 13.58
CA ALA A 509 -42.46 14.42 13.53
C ALA A 509 -41.65 14.82 14.78
N GLN A 510 -42.10 14.40 15.97
CA GLN A 510 -41.35 14.64 17.21
C GLN A 510 -40.00 13.92 17.20
N PHE A 511 -39.95 12.65 16.76
CA PHE A 511 -38.70 11.90 16.63
C PHE A 511 -37.68 12.63 15.74
N CYS A 512 -38.12 13.10 14.55
CA CYS A 512 -37.22 13.79 13.62
C CYS A 512 -36.65 15.08 14.24
N LEU A 513 -37.51 15.86 14.92
CA LEU A 513 -37.10 17.08 15.60
C LEU A 513 -36.09 16.80 16.72
N GLU A 514 -36.34 15.77 17.53
CA GLU A 514 -35.42 15.36 18.60
C GLU A 514 -34.04 14.93 18.05
N GLU A 515 -33.99 14.20 16.94
CA GLU A 515 -32.72 13.83 16.31
C GLU A 515 -31.99 15.04 15.71
N MET A 516 -32.70 15.96 15.06
CA MET A 516 -32.11 17.21 14.54
C MET A 516 -31.55 18.08 15.67
N ASN A 517 -32.25 18.16 16.81
CA ASN A 517 -31.81 18.92 17.97
C ASN A 517 -30.53 18.37 18.62
N LYS A 518 -30.17 17.11 18.37
CA LYS A 518 -28.92 16.50 18.87
C LYS A 518 -27.70 16.81 18.00
N ILE A 519 -27.88 17.34 16.78
CA ILE A 519 -26.78 17.58 15.83
C ILE A 519 -25.73 18.57 16.37
N PRO A 520 -26.09 19.72 16.97
CA PRO A 520 -25.10 20.65 17.53
C PRO A 520 -24.23 20.00 18.61
N ASP A 521 -24.86 19.33 19.58
CA ASP A 521 -24.16 18.62 20.66
C ASP A 521 -23.25 17.50 20.13
N TYR A 522 -23.70 16.79 19.10
CA TYR A 522 -22.90 15.78 18.41
C TYR A 522 -21.63 16.39 17.81
N LEU A 523 -21.75 17.51 17.09
CA LEU A 523 -20.59 18.18 16.48
C LEU A 523 -19.63 18.74 17.53
N ASP A 524 -20.14 19.33 18.62
CA ASP A 524 -19.32 19.84 19.71
C ASP A 524 -18.56 18.72 20.43
N LYS A 525 -19.21 17.59 20.68
CA LYS A 525 -18.57 16.41 21.25
C LYS A 525 -17.50 15.85 20.31
N LEU A 526 -17.82 15.70 19.02
CA LEU A 526 -16.89 15.21 18.03
C LEU A 526 -15.67 16.14 17.86
N ALA A 527 -15.89 17.45 17.89
CA ALA A 527 -14.84 18.47 17.86
C ALA A 527 -13.88 18.32 19.05
N LYS A 528 -14.40 18.13 20.28
CA LYS A 528 -13.58 17.91 21.47
C LYS A 528 -12.75 16.62 21.39
N GLU A 529 -13.31 15.56 20.82
CA GLU A 529 -12.67 14.25 20.75
C GLU A 529 -11.65 14.14 19.59
N ARG A 530 -11.95 14.76 18.45
CA ARG A 530 -11.26 14.48 17.17
C ARG A 530 -10.48 15.64 16.58
N ASN A 531 -10.63 16.87 17.07
CA ASN A 531 -9.80 17.97 16.58
C ASN A 531 -8.33 17.79 16.94
N THR A 532 -7.49 18.52 16.23
CA THR A 532 -6.05 18.56 16.47
C THR A 532 -5.52 19.98 16.32
N ASP A 533 -4.48 20.28 17.10
CA ASP A 533 -3.76 21.55 17.05
C ASP A 533 -2.62 21.53 16.02
N TYR A 534 -2.33 20.36 15.43
CA TYR A 534 -1.31 20.27 14.38
C TYR A 534 -1.68 21.11 13.15
N ASN A 535 -0.67 21.78 12.60
CA ASN A 535 -0.79 22.49 11.32
C ASN A 535 -0.70 21.49 10.15
N ILE A 536 -1.85 20.98 9.74
CA ILE A 536 -1.99 19.91 8.75
C ILE A 536 -2.80 20.38 7.54
N LYS A 537 -2.57 19.73 6.39
CA LYS A 537 -3.43 19.86 5.21
C LYS A 537 -4.85 19.38 5.54
N ASN A 538 -5.86 19.99 4.91
CA ASN A 538 -7.26 19.56 4.96
C ASN A 538 -7.87 19.45 6.38
N LYS A 539 -7.52 20.40 7.27
CA LYS A 539 -8.11 20.48 8.62
C LYS A 539 -9.63 20.65 8.52
N VAL A 540 -10.37 19.80 9.24
CA VAL A 540 -11.83 19.79 9.22
C VAL A 540 -12.39 20.80 10.22
N SER A 541 -13.46 21.50 9.84
CA SER A 541 -14.19 22.43 10.71
C SER A 541 -15.50 21.82 11.21
N LEU A 542 -15.47 21.09 12.32
CA LEU A 542 -16.65 20.44 12.92
C LEU A 542 -17.58 21.45 13.63
N LYS A 543 -18.32 22.24 12.84
CA LYS A 543 -19.29 23.23 13.29
C LYS A 543 -20.56 23.15 12.45
N MET A 544 -21.66 23.69 12.98
CA MET A 544 -22.91 23.84 12.24
C MET A 544 -22.67 24.65 10.96
N THR A 545 -23.01 24.08 9.81
CA THR A 545 -23.00 24.77 8.51
C THR A 545 -24.28 25.56 8.31
N GLU A 546 -24.32 26.45 7.31
CA GLU A 546 -25.52 27.23 6.98
C GLU A 546 -26.73 26.32 6.69
N LEU A 547 -26.50 25.19 6.01
CA LEU A 547 -27.54 24.19 5.72
C LEU A 547 -28.08 23.54 7.00
N LEU A 548 -27.19 23.13 7.91
CA LEU A 548 -27.59 22.55 9.19
C LEU A 548 -28.40 23.54 10.05
N ILE A 549 -27.98 24.80 10.08
CA ILE A 549 -28.70 25.86 10.81
C ILE A 549 -30.09 26.09 10.19
N ARG A 550 -30.17 26.16 8.87
CA ARG A 550 -31.43 26.35 8.14
C ARG A 550 -32.41 25.21 8.44
N ASN A 551 -31.96 23.96 8.33
CA ASN A 551 -32.82 22.81 8.58
C ASN A 551 -33.34 22.81 10.02
N TYR A 552 -32.45 23.09 10.98
CA TYR A 552 -32.78 23.23 12.39
C TYR A 552 -33.85 24.31 12.65
N GLN A 553 -33.77 25.47 11.99
CA GLN A 553 -34.75 26.55 12.13
C GLN A 553 -36.11 26.17 11.57
N ILE A 554 -36.16 25.63 10.35
CA ILE A 554 -37.41 25.23 9.68
C ILE A 554 -38.19 24.22 10.54
N ALA A 555 -37.50 23.21 11.07
CA ALA A 555 -38.15 22.18 11.89
C ALA A 555 -38.73 22.75 13.20
N ASN A 556 -38.00 23.64 13.88
CA ASN A 556 -38.45 24.24 15.14
C ASN A 556 -39.62 25.23 14.95
N GLU A 557 -39.60 26.03 13.89
CA GLU A 557 -40.70 26.94 13.55
C GLU A 557 -41.99 26.15 13.26
N SER A 558 -41.90 25.14 12.38
CA SER A 558 -43.03 24.30 11.99
C SER A 558 -43.64 23.49 13.14
N TYR A 559 -42.84 23.06 14.12
CA TYR A 559 -43.35 22.33 15.29
C TYR A 559 -43.99 23.24 16.32
N SER A 560 -43.53 24.49 16.46
CA SER A 560 -44.11 25.47 17.38
C SER A 560 -45.53 25.84 16.96
N GLU A 561 -45.78 26.00 15.66
CA GLU A 561 -47.12 26.21 15.07
C GLU A 561 -48.11 25.06 15.35
N LEU A 562 -47.62 23.86 15.67
CA LEU A 562 -48.41 22.68 16.01
C LEU A 562 -48.73 22.53 17.51
N LYS A 563 -48.00 23.22 18.39
CA LYS A 563 -48.29 23.27 19.83
C LYS A 563 -49.34 24.35 20.15
N ASP A 564 -49.40 25.37 19.31
CA ASP A 564 -50.31 26.50 19.44
C ASP A 564 -51.67 26.28 18.75
N ASN A 565 -51.82 25.18 17.99
CA ASN A 565 -53.07 24.67 17.38
C ASN A 565 -53.44 23.30 17.95
#